data_AF-A0A0V0H703-F1
#
_entry.id   AF-A0A0V0H703-F1
#
_cell.length_a   1.000
_cell.length_b   1.000
_cell.length_c   1.000
_cell.angle_alpha   90.00
_cell.angle_beta   90.00
_cell.angle_gamma   90.00
#
_symmetry.space_group_name_H-M   'P 1'
#
loop_
_entity.id
_entity.type
_entity.pdbx_description
1 polymer ?
#
loop_
_entity_poly.entity_id
_entity_poly.type
_entity_poly.pdbx_seq_one_letter_code
_entity_poly.pdbx_strand_id
1 'polypeptide(L)'
;MEVLAVAPAVPTNTVDAQAVDDPASARFTWTVEKFSRLNVKKYSDVFDIGGYKWRILIFPKGNDVDYLSMYLDVADAATLPTGWSRHAKFSLAVVNQIHGKFTLRKETEHLFTAKEKDWGFTKFLPPTELNDPGKGFLVDDKVIIEADITFPKVH
;
A
#
# COMPACT_ATOMS: atom_id res chain seq x y z
N MET A 1 63.20 -21.76 16.96
CA MET A 1 63.84 -20.69 16.16
C MET A 1 64.01 -21.29 14.77
N GLU A 2 63.43 -20.79 13.67
CA GLU A 2 63.00 -19.44 13.33
C GLU A 2 62.14 -19.51 12.03
N VAL A 3 61.13 -18.63 11.97
CA VAL A 3 60.38 -18.03 10.85
C VAL A 3 60.04 -18.83 9.57
N LEU A 4 58.73 -19.09 9.36
CA LEU A 4 58.14 -19.21 8.02
C LEU A 4 57.79 -17.81 7.49
N ALA A 5 58.29 -17.47 6.30
CA ALA A 5 58.03 -16.21 5.61
C ALA A 5 56.61 -16.17 5.00
N VAL A 6 55.96 -15.02 5.12
CA VAL A 6 54.63 -14.68 4.59
C VAL A 6 54.77 -14.25 3.12
N ALA A 7 53.91 -14.77 2.24
CA ALA A 7 53.70 -14.26 0.88
C ALA A 7 52.50 -13.26 0.87
N PRO A 8 52.54 -12.18 0.07
CA PRO A 8 51.52 -11.14 0.11
C PRO A 8 50.26 -11.53 -0.68
N ALA A 9 49.11 -11.10 -0.17
CA ALA A 9 47.80 -11.29 -0.79
C ALA A 9 47.61 -10.39 -2.02
N VAL A 10 47.03 -10.95 -3.07
CA VAL A 10 46.53 -10.22 -4.25
C VAL A 10 45.13 -9.68 -3.91
N PRO A 11 44.85 -8.36 -4.03
CA PRO A 11 43.50 -7.87 -3.89
C PRO A 11 42.72 -8.16 -5.19
N THR A 12 41.74 -9.04 -5.10
CA THR A 12 40.71 -9.22 -6.13
C THR A 12 39.74 -8.04 -6.07
N ASN A 13 39.81 -7.14 -7.05
CA ASN A 13 38.76 -6.17 -7.33
C ASN A 13 37.52 -6.91 -7.83
N THR A 14 36.55 -7.14 -6.96
CA THR A 14 35.18 -7.49 -7.35
C THR A 14 34.48 -6.24 -7.88
N VAL A 15 34.07 -6.32 -9.14
CA VAL A 15 33.29 -5.31 -9.85
C VAL A 15 31.96 -5.08 -9.14
N ASP A 16 31.59 -3.81 -8.95
CA ASP A 16 30.29 -3.41 -8.42
C ASP A 16 29.18 -3.98 -9.30
N ALA A 17 28.32 -4.81 -8.71
CA ALA A 17 27.01 -5.08 -9.25
C ALA A 17 26.22 -3.77 -9.18
N GLN A 18 25.98 -3.14 -10.34
CA GLN A 18 25.07 -2.00 -10.43
C GLN A 18 23.72 -2.40 -9.84
N ALA A 19 23.42 -1.85 -8.67
CA ALA A 19 22.09 -1.86 -8.10
C ALA A 19 21.18 -1.15 -9.10
N VAL A 20 20.30 -1.92 -9.74
CA VAL A 20 19.22 -1.38 -10.55
C VAL A 20 18.35 -0.59 -9.58
N ASP A 21 18.32 0.73 -9.70
CA ASP A 21 17.41 1.59 -8.92
C ASP A 21 15.98 1.03 -9.10
N ASP A 22 15.44 0.31 -8.13
CA ASP A 22 14.01 0.04 -8.15
C ASP A 22 13.29 1.35 -7.82
N PRO A 23 12.16 1.67 -8.48
CA PRO A 23 11.37 2.82 -8.07
C PRO A 23 11.03 2.67 -6.59
N ALA A 24 11.16 3.77 -5.83
CA ALA A 24 10.83 3.79 -4.41
C ALA A 24 9.39 3.28 -4.24
N SER A 25 9.28 2.03 -3.79
CA SER A 25 8.02 1.37 -3.53
C SER A 25 8.00 0.91 -2.09
N ALA A 26 6.88 1.13 -1.43
CA ALA A 26 6.70 0.73 -0.04
C ALA A 26 5.26 0.31 0.19
N ARG A 27 5.09 -0.55 1.20
CA ARG A 27 3.80 -1.09 1.61
C ARG A 27 3.42 -0.55 2.97
N PHE A 28 2.14 -0.21 3.10
CA PHE A 28 1.47 0.00 4.37
C PHE A 28 0.40 -1.07 4.58
N THR A 29 0.31 -1.62 5.79
CA THR A 29 -0.68 -2.63 6.17
C THR A 29 -1.52 -2.12 7.32
N TRP A 30 -2.84 -2.23 7.19
CA TRP A 30 -3.82 -1.77 8.16
C TRP A 30 -4.78 -2.88 8.56
N THR A 31 -4.81 -3.22 9.84
CA THR A 31 -5.81 -4.13 10.40
C THR A 31 -7.02 -3.34 10.90
N VAL A 32 -8.16 -3.56 10.26
CA VAL A 32 -9.44 -2.98 10.67
C VAL A 32 -10.15 -3.95 11.60
N GLU A 33 -10.13 -3.67 12.90
CA GLU A 33 -10.83 -4.47 13.89
C GLU A 33 -12.31 -4.09 14.02
N LYS A 34 -13.11 -5.04 14.51
CA LYS A 34 -14.55 -4.91 14.73
C LYS A 34 -15.28 -4.48 13.45
N PHE A 35 -14.84 -5.02 12.31
CA PHE A 35 -15.21 -4.56 10.98
C PHE A 35 -16.73 -4.61 10.75
N SER A 36 -17.38 -5.68 11.23
CA SER A 36 -18.84 -5.87 11.12
C SER A 36 -19.66 -4.73 11.72
N ARG A 37 -19.10 -3.98 12.68
CA ARG A 37 -19.76 -2.88 13.38
C ARG A 37 -19.60 -1.53 12.67
N LEU A 38 -18.79 -1.45 11.62
CA LEU A 38 -18.55 -0.20 10.92
C LEU A 38 -19.66 0.07 9.91
N ASN A 39 -20.37 1.20 10.11
CA ASN A 39 -21.47 1.65 9.26
C ASN A 39 -21.17 2.96 8.52
N VAL A 40 -20.04 3.59 8.84
CA VAL A 40 -19.61 4.87 8.26
C VAL A 40 -18.20 4.76 7.73
N LYS A 41 -17.79 5.74 6.91
CA LYS A 41 -16.43 5.80 6.41
C LYS A 41 -15.40 5.84 7.53
N LYS A 42 -14.25 5.22 7.30
CA LYS A 42 -13.14 5.14 8.26
C LYS A 42 -11.83 5.42 7.56
N TYR A 43 -10.92 6.10 8.26
CA TYR A 43 -9.56 6.35 7.82
C TYR A 43 -8.59 5.45 8.60
N SER A 44 -7.51 5.03 7.95
CA SER A 44 -6.33 4.52 8.65
C SER A 44 -5.59 5.65 9.36
N ASP A 45 -4.57 5.28 10.14
CA ASP A 45 -3.51 6.22 10.51
C ASP A 45 -2.79 6.74 9.26
N VAL A 46 -2.15 7.89 9.42
CA VAL A 46 -1.33 8.50 8.36
C VAL A 46 0.00 7.78 8.28
N PHE A 47 0.46 7.49 7.06
CA PHE A 47 1.75 6.90 6.80
C PHE A 47 2.51 7.69 5.72
N ASP A 48 3.84 7.68 5.82
CA ASP A 48 4.74 8.41 4.94
C ASP A 48 5.41 7.47 3.95
N ILE A 49 5.15 7.64 2.65
CA ILE A 49 5.78 6.88 1.56
C ILE A 49 6.18 7.85 0.45
N GLY A 50 7.47 7.84 0.06
CA GLY A 50 8.04 8.78 -0.91
C GLY A 50 8.06 10.24 -0.44
N GLY A 51 8.09 10.49 0.87
CA GLY A 51 8.04 11.85 1.44
C GLY A 51 6.64 12.47 1.43
N TYR A 52 5.60 11.69 1.10
CA TYR A 52 4.22 12.14 1.07
C TYR A 52 3.38 11.43 2.13
N LYS A 53 2.43 12.19 2.71
CA LYS A 53 1.49 11.71 3.72
C LYS A 53 0.25 11.13 3.07
N TRP A 54 0.07 9.84 3.28
CA TRP A 54 -1.05 9.05 2.77
C TRP A 54 -1.88 8.50 3.90
N ARG A 55 -3.13 8.13 3.60
CA ARG A 55 -3.95 7.27 4.43
C ARG A 55 -4.91 6.48 3.55
N ILE A 56 -5.40 5.36 4.06
CA ILE A 56 -6.46 4.59 3.42
C ILE A 56 -7.80 5.12 3.91
N LEU A 57 -8.73 5.34 2.97
CA LEU A 57 -10.13 5.65 3.24
C LEU A 57 -10.98 4.45 2.80
N ILE A 58 -11.80 3.93 3.71
CA ILE A 58 -12.77 2.88 3.41
C ILE A 58 -14.19 3.33 3.67
N PHE A 59 -15.12 2.80 2.88
CA PHE A 59 -16.55 2.79 3.16
C PHE A 59 -16.96 1.32 3.31
N PRO A 60 -17.10 0.80 4.55
CA PRO A 60 -17.35 -0.61 4.81
C PRO A 60 -18.66 -1.14 4.22
N LYS A 61 -19.66 -0.25 4.07
CA LYS A 61 -20.96 -0.52 3.43
C LYS A 61 -21.10 0.19 2.07
N GLY A 62 -20.00 0.72 1.56
CA GLY A 62 -19.88 1.36 0.28
C GLY A 62 -20.14 2.86 0.23
N ASN A 63 -19.68 3.46 -0.86
CA ASN A 63 -19.86 4.86 -1.22
C ASN A 63 -20.92 4.94 -2.32
N ASP A 64 -22.19 5.05 -1.91
CA ASP A 64 -23.39 4.98 -2.77
C ASP A 64 -23.55 3.69 -3.59
N VAL A 65 -22.91 2.60 -3.13
CA VAL A 65 -22.99 1.25 -3.72
C VAL A 65 -22.98 0.19 -2.62
N ASP A 66 -23.42 -1.05 -2.91
CA ASP A 66 -23.33 -2.17 -1.96
C ASP A 66 -22.04 -2.99 -2.14
N TYR A 67 -20.91 -2.35 -1.89
CA TYR A 67 -19.56 -2.95 -1.96
C TYR A 67 -18.69 -2.37 -0.85
N LEU A 68 -17.66 -3.08 -0.41
CA LEU A 68 -16.55 -2.39 0.21
C LEU A 68 -15.95 -1.42 -0.82
N SER A 69 -15.92 -0.12 -0.50
CA SER A 69 -15.21 0.89 -1.30
C SER A 69 -13.92 1.27 -0.60
N MET A 70 -12.83 1.41 -1.36
CA MET A 70 -11.50 1.70 -0.82
C MET A 70 -10.75 2.69 -1.69
N TYR A 71 -10.09 3.65 -1.05
CA TYR A 71 -9.37 4.74 -1.69
C TYR A 71 -8.05 4.99 -0.96
N LEU A 72 -7.05 5.43 -1.72
CA LEU A 72 -5.88 6.09 -1.19
C LEU A 72 -6.16 7.60 -1.13
N ASP A 73 -5.90 8.25 0.00
CA ASP A 73 -6.16 9.68 0.22
C ASP A 73 -4.88 10.40 0.65
N VAL A 74 -4.69 11.62 0.12
CA VAL A 74 -3.62 12.52 0.53
C VAL A 74 -4.00 13.18 1.86
N ALA A 75 -3.39 12.69 2.95
CA ALA A 75 -3.82 13.01 4.31
C ALA A 75 -3.66 14.50 4.67
N ASP A 76 -2.66 15.16 4.10
CA ASP A 76 -2.30 16.57 4.33
C ASP A 76 -2.80 17.51 3.22
N ALA A 77 -3.71 17.06 2.35
CA ALA A 77 -4.16 17.81 1.17
C ALA A 77 -4.63 19.25 1.47
N ALA A 78 -5.24 19.47 2.63
CA ALA A 78 -5.77 20.77 3.05
C ALA A 78 -4.68 21.78 3.43
N THR A 79 -3.46 21.33 3.74
CA THR A 79 -2.34 22.17 4.16
C THR A 79 -1.28 22.36 3.06
N LEU A 80 -1.45 21.68 1.92
CA LEU A 80 -0.53 21.78 0.79
C LEU A 80 -0.71 23.08 0.00
N PRO A 81 0.37 23.60 -0.62
CA PRO A 81 0.31 24.84 -1.39
C PRO A 81 -0.62 24.71 -2.60
N THR A 82 -1.26 25.82 -2.98
CA THR A 82 -2.10 25.88 -4.18
C THR A 82 -1.35 25.37 -5.41
N GLY A 83 -1.99 24.49 -6.19
CA GLY A 83 -1.40 23.92 -7.40
C GLY A 83 -0.55 22.67 -7.19
N TRP A 84 -0.50 22.12 -5.97
CA TRP A 84 0.17 20.85 -5.72
C TRP A 84 -0.42 19.71 -6.57
N SER A 85 0.46 18.81 -7.00
CA SER A 85 0.06 17.53 -7.59
C SER A 85 1.03 16.42 -7.20
N ARG A 86 0.56 15.18 -7.16
CA ARG A 86 1.38 13.99 -6.87
C ARG A 86 0.95 12.86 -7.82
N HIS A 87 1.83 12.42 -8.71
CA HIS A 87 1.57 11.25 -9.54
C HIS A 87 2.03 10.00 -8.80
N ALA A 88 1.13 9.04 -8.60
CA ALA A 88 1.49 7.78 -7.96
C ALA A 88 0.80 6.61 -8.66
N LYS A 89 1.55 5.53 -8.86
CA LYS A 89 1.01 4.20 -9.16
C LYS A 89 0.85 3.47 -7.83
N PHE A 90 -0.31 2.87 -7.59
CA PHE A 90 -0.55 2.18 -6.34
C PHE A 90 -1.48 0.99 -6.51
N SER A 91 -1.45 0.12 -5.51
CA SER A 91 -2.40 -0.97 -5.37
C SER A 91 -3.07 -0.92 -4.01
N LEU A 92 -4.34 -1.32 -3.96
CA LEU A 92 -5.05 -1.57 -2.72
C LEU A 92 -5.43 -3.05 -2.69
N ALA A 93 -5.31 -3.67 -1.52
CA ALA A 93 -5.62 -5.09 -1.34
C ALA A 93 -6.43 -5.36 -0.08
N VAL A 94 -7.29 -6.38 -0.15
CA VAL A 94 -7.85 -7.05 1.02
C VAL A 94 -7.18 -8.42 1.13
N VAL A 95 -6.41 -8.60 2.20
CA VAL A 95 -5.60 -9.81 2.41
C VAL A 95 -6.51 -10.98 2.72
N ASN A 96 -6.27 -12.09 2.04
CA ASN A 96 -6.85 -13.36 2.42
C ASN A 96 -6.04 -13.95 3.58
N GLN A 97 -6.64 -13.98 4.77
CA GLN A 97 -5.98 -14.32 6.03
C GLN A 97 -5.79 -15.83 6.22
N ILE A 98 -6.48 -16.67 5.43
CA ILE A 98 -6.36 -18.13 5.47
C ILE A 98 -5.33 -18.60 4.42
N HIS A 99 -5.38 -18.00 3.23
CA HIS A 99 -4.59 -18.38 2.07
C HIS A 99 -4.09 -17.14 1.35
N GLY A 100 -2.95 -16.59 1.78
CA GLY A 100 -2.43 -15.30 1.29
C GLY A 100 -2.31 -15.16 -0.24
N LYS A 101 -2.18 -16.28 -0.98
CA LYS A 101 -2.18 -16.32 -2.46
C LYS A 101 -3.49 -15.85 -3.10
N PHE A 102 -4.60 -15.90 -2.37
CA PHE A 102 -5.92 -15.45 -2.83
C PHE A 102 -6.26 -14.03 -2.34
N THR A 103 -5.27 -13.26 -1.90
CA THR A 103 -5.42 -11.83 -1.59
C THR A 103 -5.96 -11.10 -2.82
N LEU A 104 -7.06 -10.38 -2.65
CA LEU A 104 -7.64 -9.58 -3.71
C LEU A 104 -6.91 -8.25 -3.78
N ARG A 105 -6.22 -8.00 -4.88
CA ARG A 105 -5.47 -6.76 -5.14
C ARG A 105 -5.99 -6.08 -6.41
N LYS A 106 -6.13 -4.77 -6.37
CA LYS A 106 -6.42 -3.94 -7.56
C LYS A 106 -5.39 -2.83 -7.67
N GLU A 107 -4.92 -2.59 -8.87
CA GLU A 107 -3.89 -1.61 -9.20
C GLU A 107 -4.48 -0.45 -10.02
N THR A 108 -3.95 0.74 -9.81
CA THR A 108 -4.29 1.94 -10.58
C THR A 108 -3.15 2.95 -10.50
N GLU A 109 -3.25 4.02 -11.27
CA GLU A 109 -2.38 5.18 -11.19
C GLU A 109 -3.24 6.44 -11.24
N HIS A 110 -2.80 7.49 -10.57
CA HIS A 110 -3.55 8.73 -10.51
C HIS A 110 -2.66 9.94 -10.23
N LEU A 111 -3.04 11.08 -10.78
CA LEU A 111 -2.47 12.38 -10.47
C LEU A 111 -3.32 13.06 -9.40
N PHE A 112 -2.94 12.88 -8.14
CA PHE A 112 -3.62 13.50 -7.01
C PHE A 112 -3.47 15.01 -7.05
N THR A 113 -4.56 15.73 -6.78
CA THR A 113 -4.60 17.20 -6.73
C THR A 113 -5.50 17.69 -5.60
N ALA A 114 -5.57 19.00 -5.38
CA ALA A 114 -6.51 19.59 -4.41
C ALA A 114 -7.99 19.25 -4.70
N LYS A 115 -8.35 19.00 -5.96
CA LYS A 115 -9.73 18.63 -6.36
C LYS A 115 -9.97 17.11 -6.26
N GLU A 116 -8.93 16.33 -6.54
CA GLU A 116 -8.95 14.86 -6.58
C GLU A 116 -7.87 14.36 -5.62
N LYS A 117 -8.11 14.54 -4.32
CA LYS A 117 -7.14 14.20 -3.27
C LYS A 117 -7.19 12.72 -2.88
N ASP A 118 -8.23 12.02 -3.30
CA ASP A 118 -8.42 10.59 -3.11
C ASP A 118 -8.72 9.90 -4.44
N TRP A 119 -8.30 8.64 -4.55
CA TRP A 119 -8.52 7.82 -5.73
C TRP A 119 -8.53 6.34 -5.36
N GLY A 120 -9.28 5.54 -6.10
CA GLY A 120 -9.39 4.11 -5.81
C GLY A 120 -10.61 3.47 -6.45
N PHE A 121 -11.26 2.58 -5.72
CA PHE A 121 -12.26 1.67 -6.26
C PHE A 121 -13.55 1.75 -5.44
N THR A 122 -14.60 2.32 -6.04
CA THR A 122 -15.94 2.37 -5.46
C THR A 122 -16.53 0.96 -5.29
N LYS A 123 -16.28 0.05 -6.23
CA LYS A 123 -16.65 -1.38 -6.13
C LYS A 123 -15.40 -2.24 -5.95
N PHE A 124 -14.88 -2.34 -4.72
CA PHE A 124 -13.68 -3.12 -4.44
C PHE A 124 -14.00 -4.61 -4.27
N LEU A 125 -14.76 -4.98 -3.23
CA LEU A 125 -15.10 -6.36 -2.88
C LEU A 125 -16.57 -6.44 -2.45
N PRO A 126 -17.40 -7.32 -3.05
CA PRO A 126 -18.80 -7.43 -2.68
C PRO A 126 -18.97 -8.01 -1.26
N PRO A 127 -20.05 -7.65 -0.54
CA PRO A 127 -20.30 -8.16 0.81
C PRO A 127 -20.45 -9.68 0.86
N THR A 128 -20.96 -10.30 -0.23
CA THR A 128 -21.13 -11.75 -0.33
C THR A 128 -19.81 -12.51 -0.25
N GLU A 129 -18.73 -11.96 -0.83
CA GLU A 129 -17.39 -12.55 -0.73
C GLU A 129 -16.66 -12.11 0.53
N LEU A 130 -16.80 -10.84 0.92
CA LEU A 130 -16.14 -10.30 2.11
C LEU A 130 -16.56 -11.02 3.40
N ASN A 131 -17.86 -11.31 3.54
CA ASN A 131 -18.42 -11.92 4.75
C ASN A 131 -18.50 -13.44 4.69
N ASP A 132 -18.12 -14.08 3.58
CA ASP A 132 -18.06 -15.55 3.47
C ASP A 132 -16.82 -16.06 4.24
N PRO A 133 -16.99 -16.83 5.33
CA PRO A 133 -15.87 -17.35 6.11
C PRO A 133 -14.93 -18.23 5.27
N GLY A 134 -15.44 -18.90 4.24
CA GLY A 134 -14.65 -19.73 3.32
C GLY A 134 -13.76 -18.92 2.38
N LYS A 135 -14.03 -17.62 2.20
CA LYS A 135 -13.20 -16.72 1.40
C LYS A 135 -12.03 -16.13 2.20
N GLY A 136 -12.09 -16.14 3.53
CA GLY A 136 -10.95 -15.78 4.39
C GLY A 136 -10.56 -14.30 4.42
N PHE A 137 -11.41 -13.39 3.93
CA PHE A 137 -11.16 -11.94 3.98
C PHE A 137 -11.50 -11.31 5.34
N LEU A 138 -12.57 -11.80 5.98
CA LEU A 138 -12.98 -11.41 7.33
C LEU A 138 -12.72 -12.59 8.28
N VAL A 139 -11.76 -12.42 9.21
CA VAL A 139 -11.40 -13.42 10.22
C VAL A 139 -11.36 -12.74 11.58
N ASP A 140 -11.96 -13.34 12.60
CA ASP A 140 -12.07 -12.77 13.95
C ASP A 140 -12.62 -11.33 14.00
N ASP A 141 -13.57 -11.02 13.12
CA ASP A 141 -14.13 -9.68 12.93
C ASP A 141 -13.07 -8.62 12.55
N LYS A 142 -12.00 -9.06 11.88
CA LYS A 142 -10.90 -8.22 11.35
C LYS A 142 -10.76 -8.37 9.85
N VAL A 143 -10.49 -7.26 9.18
CA VAL A 143 -10.07 -7.19 7.77
C VAL A 143 -8.68 -6.59 7.71
N ILE A 144 -7.77 -7.21 6.98
CA ILE A 144 -6.42 -6.68 6.75
C ILE A 144 -6.36 -6.07 5.36
N ILE A 145 -6.00 -4.80 5.31
CA ILE A 145 -5.89 -4.01 4.08
C ILE A 145 -4.44 -3.66 3.85
N GLU A 146 -3.98 -3.73 2.60
CA GLU A 146 -2.66 -3.25 2.20
C GLU A 146 -2.78 -2.13 1.16
N ALA A 147 -1.85 -1.19 1.23
CA ALA A 147 -1.57 -0.22 0.17
C ALA A 147 -0.10 -0.32 -0.22
N ASP A 148 0.17 -0.65 -1.48
CA ASP A 148 1.52 -0.58 -2.06
C ASP A 148 1.56 0.65 -2.96
N ILE A 149 2.52 1.54 -2.76
CA ILE A 149 2.66 2.79 -3.53
C ILE A 149 4.03 2.79 -4.18
N THR A 150 4.06 3.11 -5.46
CA THR A 150 5.26 3.22 -6.30
C THR A 150 5.27 4.57 -6.98
N PHE A 151 6.38 5.29 -6.87
CA PHE A 151 6.57 6.55 -7.60
C PHE A 151 7.28 6.29 -8.93
N PRO A 152 6.70 6.74 -10.06
CA PRO A 152 7.37 6.65 -11.34
C PRO A 152 8.71 7.41 -11.29
N LYS A 153 9.76 6.81 -11.84
CA LYS A 153 11.04 7.51 -11.99
C LYS A 153 10.85 8.69 -12.95
N VAL A 154 11.15 9.89 -12.49
CA VAL A 154 11.29 11.06 -13.37
C VAL A 154 12.51 10.79 -14.26
N HIS A 155 12.28 10.63 -15.56
CA HIS A 155 13.34 10.59 -16.58
C HIS A 155 13.63 12.00 -17.07
#